data_AF-A0A2V5JW86-F1
#
_entry.id   AF-A0A2V5JW86-F1
#
_cell.length_a   1.000
_cell.length_b   1.000
_cell.length_c   1.000
_cell.angle_alpha   90.00
_cell.angle_beta   90.00
_cell.angle_gamma   90.00
#
_symmetry.space_group_name_H-M   'P 1'
#
loop_
_entity.id
_entity.type
_entity.pdbx_description
1 polymer ?
#
loop_
_entity_poly.entity_id
_entity_poly.type
_entity_poly.pdbx_seq_one_letter_code
_entity_poly.pdbx_strand_id
1 'polypeptide(L)'
;MSTPFTFDDFNRYYSDLTLGMDIALRTRDGSFAIKGCAKLKGFADFKTDTVTVHLTDFVTDPIGLNAKKGWVFYYESVPAASIEIHNQYLPLLQFGVQELQADHEWKTRFKAYLDQTSGRLAGLLGQCQMANEKNVMVPLSSFASFQISNMHYIG
;
A
#
# COMPACT_ATOMS: atom_id res chain seq x y z
N MET A 1 27.46 20.74 4.38
CA MET A 1 27.19 20.73 2.93
C MET A 1 26.49 19.41 2.61
N SER A 2 25.23 19.46 2.22
CA SER A 2 24.45 18.29 1.80
C SER A 2 24.75 17.97 0.34
N THR A 3 24.99 16.70 0.04
CA THR A 3 25.22 16.21 -1.32
C THR A 3 23.92 16.29 -2.15
N PRO A 4 24.01 16.70 -3.43
CA PRO A 4 22.86 16.64 -4.34
C PRO A 4 22.38 15.20 -4.53
N PHE A 5 21.11 15.02 -4.87
CA PHE A 5 20.55 13.71 -5.19
C PHE A 5 21.29 13.05 -6.38
N THR A 6 21.74 11.80 -6.20
CA THR A 6 22.40 11.01 -7.24
C THR A 6 21.64 9.71 -7.54
N PHE A 7 21.93 9.09 -8.68
CA PHE A 7 21.40 7.77 -9.00
C PHE A 7 21.82 6.71 -7.97
N ASP A 8 23.05 6.81 -7.46
CA ASP A 8 23.55 5.90 -6.43
C ASP A 8 22.78 6.06 -5.12
N ASP A 9 22.41 7.29 -4.74
CA ASP A 9 21.53 7.54 -3.59
C ASP A 9 20.12 6.97 -3.81
N PHE A 10 19.56 7.13 -5.01
CA PHE A 10 18.27 6.54 -5.34
C PHE A 10 18.29 5.02 -5.21
N ASN A 11 19.28 4.38 -5.85
CA ASN A 11 19.41 2.92 -5.81
C ASN A 11 19.67 2.41 -4.40
N ARG A 12 20.39 3.16 -3.58
CA ARG A 12 20.70 2.73 -2.21
C ARG A 12 19.50 2.76 -1.28
N TYR A 13 18.60 3.72 -1.44
CA TYR A 13 17.57 4.01 -0.45
C TYR A 13 16.13 3.84 -0.96
N TYR A 14 15.93 3.78 -2.28
CA TYR A 14 14.60 3.90 -2.90
C TYR A 14 14.34 2.93 -4.06
N SER A 15 15.32 2.10 -4.46
CA SER A 15 15.07 1.02 -5.44
C SER A 15 14.11 -0.01 -4.90
N ASP A 16 14.26 -0.40 -3.63
CA ASP A 16 13.48 -1.44 -2.98
C ASP A 16 13.00 -0.90 -1.64
N LEU A 17 11.69 -0.80 -1.50
CA LEU A 17 11.05 -0.17 -0.35
C LEU A 17 10.04 -1.14 0.26
N THR A 18 10.06 -1.25 1.58
CA THR A 18 9.01 -1.92 2.32
C THR A 18 8.32 -0.91 3.23
N LEU A 19 7.00 -0.79 3.12
CA LEU A 19 6.19 0.14 3.90
C LEU A 19 5.23 -0.60 4.81
N GLY A 20 5.27 -0.28 6.09
CA GLY A 20 4.26 -0.65 7.08
C GLY A 20 3.18 0.40 7.17
N MET A 21 1.94 -0.02 7.42
CA MET A 21 0.81 0.90 7.50
C MET A 21 -0.30 0.39 8.41
N ASP A 22 -1.14 1.32 8.86
CA ASP A 22 -2.39 1.04 9.53
C ASP A 22 -3.52 1.08 8.52
N ILE A 23 -4.42 0.10 8.58
CA ILE A 23 -5.58 0.00 7.72
C ILE A 23 -6.81 -0.03 8.62
N ALA A 24 -7.56 1.07 8.60
CA ALA A 24 -8.88 1.12 9.18
C ALA A 24 -9.89 0.62 8.15
N LEU A 25 -10.65 -0.40 8.55
CA LEU A 25 -11.70 -0.98 7.73
C LEU A 25 -13.05 -0.73 8.40
N ARG A 26 -13.99 -0.17 7.65
CA ARG A 26 -15.35 0.07 8.11
C ARG A 26 -16.32 -0.74 7.28
N THR A 27 -17.09 -1.57 7.96
CA THR A 27 -18.24 -2.32 7.44
C THR A 27 -19.53 -1.75 8.01
N ARG A 28 -20.66 -2.32 7.59
CA ARG A 28 -21.95 -2.07 8.23
C ARG A 28 -22.01 -2.57 9.68
N ASP A 29 -21.30 -3.66 10.00
CA ASP A 29 -21.31 -4.30 11.32
C ASP A 29 -20.31 -3.71 12.31
N GLY A 30 -19.34 -2.93 11.84
CA GLY A 30 -18.34 -2.34 12.72
C GLY A 30 -17.08 -1.84 12.03
N SER A 31 -16.19 -1.32 12.86
CA SER A 31 -14.88 -0.82 12.45
C SER A 31 -13.76 -1.69 13.02
N PHE A 32 -12.82 -2.06 12.18
CA PHE A 32 -11.68 -2.90 12.51
C PHE A 32 -10.39 -2.18 12.14
N ALA A 33 -9.32 -2.47 12.87
CA ALA A 33 -7.99 -1.97 12.56
C ALA A 33 -7.07 -3.17 12.35
N ILE A 34 -6.42 -3.20 11.19
CA ILE A 34 -5.40 -4.19 10.85
C ILE A 34 -4.13 -3.48 10.40
N LYS A 35 -3.01 -4.20 10.37
CA LYS A 35 -1.80 -3.70 9.72
C LYS A 35 -1.75 -4.16 8.28
N GLY A 36 -0.94 -3.48 7.49
CA GLY A 36 -0.55 -3.92 6.15
C GLY A 36 0.91 -3.64 5.88
N CYS A 37 1.42 -4.34 4.87
CA CYS A 37 2.75 -4.20 4.36
C CYS A 37 2.72 -4.13 2.83
N ALA A 38 3.39 -3.13 2.26
CA ALA A 38 3.56 -2.99 0.81
C ALA A 38 5.05 -3.08 0.47
N LYS A 39 5.39 -3.90 -0.52
CA LYS A 39 6.70 -3.88 -1.17
C LYS A 39 6.59 -3.07 -2.46
N LEU A 40 7.45 -2.07 -2.56
CA LEU A 40 7.51 -1.18 -3.70
C LEU A 40 8.88 -1.27 -4.37
N LYS A 41 8.89 -1.07 -5.68
CA LYS A 41 10.10 -0.96 -6.48
C LYS A 41 10.17 0.38 -7.17
N GLY A 42 11.23 1.14 -6.90
CA GLY A 42 11.53 2.41 -7.54
C GLY A 42 12.39 2.21 -8.78
N PHE A 43 12.06 2.94 -9.84
CA PHE A 43 12.87 3.05 -11.05
C PHE A 43 13.14 4.51 -11.33
N ALA A 44 14.41 4.85 -11.57
CA ALA A 44 14.81 6.17 -12.03
C ALA A 44 15.37 6.06 -13.45
N ASP A 45 14.80 6.81 -14.38
CA ASP A 45 15.28 6.97 -15.74
C ASP A 45 15.75 8.41 -15.94
N PHE A 46 17.07 8.59 -16.01
CA PHE A 46 17.71 9.88 -16.23
C PHE A 46 17.66 10.35 -17.68
N LYS A 47 17.35 9.47 -18.65
CA LYS A 47 17.16 9.88 -20.04
C LYS A 47 15.83 10.59 -20.23
N THR A 48 14.79 10.09 -19.57
CA THR A 48 13.45 10.67 -19.58
C THR A 48 13.19 11.60 -18.40
N ASP A 49 14.15 11.72 -17.47
CA ASP A 49 14.06 12.53 -16.26
C ASP A 49 12.88 12.13 -15.35
N THR A 50 12.58 10.83 -15.26
CA THR A 50 11.44 10.31 -14.50
C THR A 50 11.84 9.35 -13.39
N VAL A 51 11.12 9.42 -12.28
CA VAL A 51 11.09 8.39 -11.25
C VAL A 51 9.69 7.77 -11.22
N THR A 52 9.61 6.45 -11.25
CA THR A 52 8.36 5.70 -11.03
C THR A 52 8.50 4.78 -9.83
N VAL A 53 7.44 4.68 -9.03
CA VAL A 53 7.36 3.73 -7.91
C VAL A 53 6.21 2.77 -8.18
N HIS A 54 6.53 1.48 -8.20
CA HIS A 54 5.60 0.41 -8.49
C HIS A 54 5.31 -0.40 -7.23
N LEU A 55 4.06 -0.79 -7.04
CA LEU A 55 3.69 -1.84 -6.10
C LEU A 55 4.06 -3.19 -6.69
N THR A 56 4.90 -3.96 -5.98
CA THR A 56 5.19 -5.36 -6.35
C THR A 56 4.32 -6.30 -5.54
N ASP A 57 4.25 -6.09 -4.23
CA ASP A 57 3.52 -6.94 -3.31
C ASP A 57 2.75 -6.12 -2.29
N PHE A 58 1.59 -6.62 -1.89
CA PHE A 58 0.79 -6.06 -0.82
C PHE A 58 0.21 -7.19 0.01
N VAL A 59 0.36 -7.11 1.33
CA VAL A 59 -0.21 -8.07 2.26
C VAL A 59 -0.83 -7.34 3.44
N THR A 60 -2.02 -7.78 3.86
CA THR A 60 -2.64 -7.33 5.11
C THR A 60 -2.44 -8.36 6.21
N ASP A 61 -2.46 -7.92 7.46
CA ASP A 61 -2.71 -8.83 8.57
C ASP A 61 -4.08 -9.50 8.37
N PRO A 62 -4.27 -10.74 8.83
CA PRO A 62 -5.59 -11.34 8.90
C PRO A 62 -6.45 -10.54 9.88
N ILE A 63 -7.74 -10.41 9.57
CA ILE A 63 -8.66 -9.57 10.35
C ILE A 63 -9.04 -10.23 11.70
N GLY A 64 -8.49 -11.41 12.04
CA GLY A 64 -8.58 -11.92 13.40
C GLY A 64 -7.76 -13.15 13.79
N LEU A 65 -6.87 -12.98 14.77
CA LEU A 65 -6.53 -13.97 15.81
C LEU A 65 -7.43 -13.83 17.08
N ASN A 66 -8.27 -12.79 17.14
CA ASN A 66 -9.21 -12.54 18.25
C ASN A 66 -10.65 -13.01 17.99
N ALA A 67 -10.93 -13.66 16.85
CA ALA A 67 -12.14 -14.46 16.67
C ALA A 67 -12.03 -15.79 17.46
N LYS A 68 -11.88 -15.69 18.78
CA LYS A 68 -11.86 -16.86 19.67
C LYS A 68 -13.26 -17.48 19.72
N LYS A 69 -13.34 -18.70 19.17
CA LYS A 69 -14.41 -19.71 19.30
C LYS A 69 -15.70 -19.44 18.50
N GLY A 70 -15.95 -20.32 17.52
CA GLY A 70 -17.27 -20.51 16.91
C GLY A 70 -17.46 -19.71 15.62
N TRP A 71 -17.09 -20.31 14.49
CA TRP A 71 -17.35 -19.76 13.16
C TRP A 71 -18.83 -19.94 12.83
N VAL A 72 -19.56 -18.84 12.68
CA VAL A 72 -20.79 -18.80 11.88
C VAL A 72 -20.71 -17.53 11.03
N PHE A 73 -20.51 -17.72 9.73
CA PHE A 73 -20.62 -16.66 8.74
C PHE A 73 -22.09 -16.25 8.65
N TYR A 74 -22.39 -15.05 9.13
CA TYR A 74 -23.60 -14.33 8.74
C TYR A 74 -23.14 -13.10 7.96
N TYR A 75 -23.88 -12.84 6.87
CA TYR A 75 -23.90 -11.65 6.02
C TYR A 75 -23.07 -10.50 6.61
N GLU A 76 -22.04 -10.06 5.87
CA GLU A 76 -21.28 -8.80 6.10
C GLU A 76 -19.96 -8.88 6.92
N SER A 77 -19.27 -10.02 6.97
CA SER A 77 -17.98 -10.16 7.67
C SER A 77 -16.74 -10.20 6.73
N VAL A 78 -15.70 -9.45 7.13
CA VAL A 78 -14.44 -9.17 6.40
C VAL A 78 -13.48 -10.37 6.42
N PRO A 79 -12.57 -10.54 5.43
CA PRO A 79 -11.54 -11.58 5.37
C PRO A 79 -10.92 -12.03 6.71
N ALA A 80 -11.17 -13.27 7.11
CA ALA A 80 -10.41 -13.93 8.18
C ALA A 80 -8.96 -14.28 7.75
N ALA A 81 -8.67 -14.20 6.46
CA ALA A 81 -7.36 -14.42 5.86
C ALA A 81 -6.74 -13.10 5.38
N SER A 82 -5.42 -13.07 5.24
CA SER A 82 -4.70 -11.96 4.64
C SER A 82 -5.14 -11.73 3.20
N ILE A 83 -5.27 -10.47 2.81
CA ILE A 83 -5.41 -10.08 1.40
C ILE A 83 -4.00 -9.95 0.84
N GLU A 84 -3.72 -10.69 -0.22
CA GLU A 84 -2.40 -10.82 -0.83
C GLU A 84 -2.46 -10.43 -2.31
N ILE A 85 -1.63 -9.47 -2.70
CA ILE A 85 -1.39 -9.07 -4.09
C ILE A 85 0.09 -9.33 -4.36
N HIS A 86 0.40 -10.07 -5.42
CA HIS A 86 1.77 -10.45 -5.75
C HIS A 86 2.13 -10.15 -7.21
N ASN A 87 3.34 -9.65 -7.42
CA ASN A 87 4.02 -9.48 -8.71
C ASN A 87 3.27 -8.64 -9.77
N GLN A 88 2.52 -7.62 -9.36
CA GLN A 88 1.67 -6.86 -10.29
C GLN A 88 2.37 -5.63 -10.95
N TYR A 89 3.55 -5.21 -10.47
CA TYR A 89 4.28 -4.02 -10.97
C TYR A 89 3.37 -2.80 -11.24
N LEU A 90 2.43 -2.52 -10.33
CA LEU A 90 1.41 -1.49 -10.55
C LEU A 90 1.98 -0.10 -10.25
N PRO A 91 1.96 0.86 -11.18
CA PRO A 91 2.51 2.19 -10.95
C PRO A 91 1.67 2.96 -9.91
N LEU A 92 2.26 3.26 -8.75
CA LEU A 92 1.62 4.03 -7.68
C LEU A 92 1.93 5.53 -7.77
N LEU A 93 3.11 5.88 -8.28
CA LEU A 93 3.61 7.25 -8.27
C LEU A 93 4.57 7.46 -9.44
N GLN A 94 4.53 8.65 -10.04
CA GLN A 94 5.47 9.09 -11.06
C GLN A 94 5.72 10.59 -10.90
N PHE A 95 6.98 11.01 -10.93
CA PHE A 95 7.41 12.42 -10.83
C PHE A 95 8.78 12.62 -11.49
N GLY A 96 9.20 13.87 -11.70
CA GLY A 96 10.47 14.21 -12.35
C GLY A 96 11.68 14.05 -11.44
N VAL A 97 12.84 13.59 -11.94
CA VAL A 97 14.06 13.48 -11.12
C VAL A 97 14.51 14.84 -10.58
N GLN A 98 14.28 15.91 -11.35
CA GLN A 98 14.52 17.30 -10.94
C GLN A 98 13.80 17.69 -9.64
N GLU A 99 12.65 17.08 -9.35
CA GLU A 99 11.88 17.36 -8.12
C GLU A 99 12.60 16.89 -6.85
N LEU A 100 13.56 15.95 -6.98
CA LEU A 100 14.42 15.49 -5.89
C LEU A 100 15.80 16.18 -5.90
N GLN A 101 16.28 16.59 -7.07
CA GLN A 101 17.61 17.22 -7.22
C GLN A 101 17.69 18.63 -6.62
N ALA A 102 16.58 19.37 -6.61
CA ALA A 102 16.54 20.74 -6.11
C ALA A 102 16.47 20.86 -4.57
N ASP A 103 16.41 19.75 -3.83
CA ASP A 103 15.98 19.74 -2.43
C ASP A 103 17.00 19.06 -1.49
N HIS A 104 17.47 19.78 -0.47
CA HIS A 104 18.27 19.17 0.61
C HIS A 104 17.44 18.26 1.53
N GLU A 105 16.11 18.38 1.47
CA GLU A 105 15.12 17.56 2.17
C GLU A 105 14.40 16.59 1.23
N TRP A 106 15.02 16.23 0.10
CA TRP A 106 14.45 15.32 -0.90
C TRP A 106 13.89 14.01 -0.31
N LYS A 107 14.48 13.51 0.81
CA LYS A 107 13.97 12.35 1.55
C LYS A 107 12.59 12.60 2.18
N THR A 108 12.38 13.78 2.76
CA THR A 108 11.10 14.23 3.31
C THR A 108 10.07 14.37 2.19
N ARG A 109 10.46 14.96 1.06
CA ARG A 109 9.60 15.08 -0.13
C ARG A 109 9.19 13.72 -0.69
N PHE A 110 10.14 12.79 -0.82
CA PHE A 110 9.86 11.43 -1.27
C PHE A 110 8.86 10.73 -0.33
N LYS A 111 9.03 10.89 1.00
CA LYS A 111 8.05 10.39 1.96
C LYS A 111 6.66 11.01 1.76
N ALA A 112 6.58 12.32 1.53
CA ALA A 112 5.30 12.97 1.24
C ALA A 112 4.63 12.42 -0.02
N TYR A 113 5.39 12.09 -1.06
CA TYR A 113 4.84 11.42 -2.24
C TYR A 113 4.36 10.00 -1.95
N LEU A 114 5.10 9.23 -1.14
CA LEU A 114 4.62 7.93 -0.68
C LEU A 114 3.33 8.06 0.12
N ASP A 115 3.19 9.06 0.98
CA ASP A 115 1.98 9.29 1.78
C ASP A 115 0.74 9.52 0.88
N GLN A 116 0.92 10.09 -0.32
CA GLN A 116 -0.13 10.24 -1.33
C GLN A 116 -0.56 8.91 -1.99
N THR A 117 0.26 7.85 -1.91
CA THR A 117 -0.09 6.53 -2.48
C THR A 117 -1.13 5.79 -1.64
N SER A 118 -1.40 6.22 -0.41
CA SER A 118 -2.40 5.63 0.49
C SER A 118 -3.79 5.50 -0.14
N GLY A 119 -4.25 6.52 -0.87
CA GLY A 119 -5.53 6.49 -1.56
C GLY A 119 -5.58 5.46 -2.70
N ARG A 120 -4.46 5.31 -3.45
CA ARG A 120 -4.35 4.29 -4.51
C ARG A 120 -4.32 2.89 -3.92
N LEU A 121 -3.57 2.68 -2.85
CA LEU A 121 -3.51 1.40 -2.13
C LEU A 121 -4.87 1.00 -1.56
N ALA A 122 -5.61 1.94 -0.95
CA ALA A 122 -6.97 1.71 -0.47
C ALA A 122 -7.94 1.39 -1.62
N GLY A 123 -7.79 2.05 -2.77
CA GLY A 123 -8.54 1.75 -3.98
C GLY A 123 -8.28 0.34 -4.50
N LEU A 124 -7.00 -0.09 -4.54
CA LEU A 124 -6.60 -1.45 -4.92
C LEU A 124 -7.21 -2.50 -3.99
N LEU A 125 -7.13 -2.27 -2.67
CA LEU A 125 -7.80 -3.10 -1.68
C LEU A 125 -9.31 -3.23 -1.93
N GLY A 126 -9.99 -2.12 -2.24
CA GLY A 126 -11.41 -2.12 -2.54
C GLY A 126 -11.79 -2.88 -3.82
N GLN A 127 -10.84 -3.09 -4.74
CA GLN A 127 -11.02 -3.83 -5.99
C GLN A 127 -10.75 -5.33 -5.86
N CYS A 128 -10.02 -5.76 -4.83
CA CYS A 128 -9.85 -7.18 -4.54
C CYS A 128 -11.22 -7.86 -4.42
N GLN A 129 -11.32 -9.09 -4.90
CA GLN A 129 -12.58 -9.82 -4.94
C GLN A 129 -12.62 -10.92 -3.89
N MET A 130 -13.81 -11.16 -3.34
CA MET A 130 -14.07 -12.27 -2.45
C MET A 130 -15.42 -12.92 -2.81
N ALA A 131 -15.51 -14.23 -2.62
CA ALA A 131 -16.77 -14.94 -2.77
C ALA A 131 -17.73 -14.53 -1.64
N ASN A 132 -18.96 -14.17 -1.98
CA ASN A 132 -20.03 -13.99 -1.01
C ASN A 132 -20.70 -15.34 -0.66
N GLU A 133 -21.74 -15.29 0.16
CA GLU A 133 -22.50 -16.49 0.59
C GLU A 133 -23.13 -17.30 -0.55
N LYS A 134 -23.32 -16.67 -1.71
CA LYS A 134 -23.86 -17.29 -2.93
C LYS A 134 -22.74 -17.78 -3.85
N ASN A 135 -21.49 -17.79 -3.39
CA ASN A 135 -20.28 -18.09 -4.16
C ASN A 135 -20.06 -17.16 -5.36
N VAL A 136 -20.59 -15.94 -5.31
CA VAL A 136 -20.37 -14.93 -6.35
C VAL A 136 -19.21 -14.04 -5.93
N MET A 137 -18.22 -13.88 -6.82
CA MET A 137 -17.10 -12.98 -6.61
C MET A 137 -17.58 -11.53 -6.66
N VAL A 138 -17.39 -10.79 -5.57
CA VAL A 138 -17.74 -9.37 -5.45
C VAL A 138 -16.55 -8.58 -4.92
N PRO A 139 -16.39 -7.31 -5.31
CA PRO A 139 -15.29 -6.48 -4.81
C PRO A 139 -15.48 -6.16 -3.33
N LEU A 140 -14.39 -6.05 -2.57
CA LEU A 140 -14.43 -5.73 -1.14
C LEU A 140 -15.13 -4.39 -0.87
N SER A 141 -15.01 -3.43 -1.80
CA SER A 141 -15.70 -2.14 -1.75
C SER A 141 -17.23 -2.23 -1.70
N SER A 142 -17.83 -3.38 -2.03
CA SER A 142 -19.28 -3.59 -1.92
C SER A 142 -19.77 -3.75 -0.48
N PHE A 143 -18.89 -4.04 0.47
CA PHE A 143 -19.24 -4.29 1.87
C PHE A 143 -18.31 -3.63 2.89
N ALA A 144 -17.15 -3.13 2.47
CA ALA A 144 -16.21 -2.45 3.32
C ALA A 144 -15.61 -1.20 2.65
N SER A 145 -15.31 -0.20 3.46
CA SER A 145 -14.46 0.93 3.08
C SER A 145 -13.12 0.86 3.82
N PHE A 146 -12.07 1.33 3.16
CA PHE A 146 -10.70 1.23 3.63
C PHE A 146 -10.10 2.63 3.76
N GLN A 147 -9.39 2.86 4.86
CA GLN A 147 -8.56 4.05 5.05
C GLN A 147 -7.17 3.59 5.49
N ILE A 148 -6.15 4.02 4.76
CA ILE A 148 -4.75 3.75 5.08
C ILE A 148 -4.15 4.98 5.76
N SER A 149 -3.42 4.76 6.85
CA SER A 149 -2.73 5.80 7.60
C SER A 149 -1.39 5.29 8.16
N ASN A 150 -0.62 6.20 8.77
CA ASN A 150 0.62 5.89 9.48
C ASN A 150 1.64 5.10 8.64
N MET A 151 1.77 5.44 7.36
CA MET A 151 2.76 4.79 6.49
C MET A 151 4.19 5.13 6.93
N HIS A 152 4.99 4.09 7.12
CA HIS A 152 6.37 4.20 7.59
C HIS A 152 7.24 3.14 6.92
N TYR A 153 8.54 3.43 6.81
CA TYR A 153 9.50 2.46 6.29
C TYR A 153 9.70 1.31 7.27
N ILE A 154 9.69 0.09 6.74
CA ILE A 154 10.15 -1.11 7.42
C ILE A 154 11.47 -1.48 6.74
N GLY A 155 12.56 -1.50 7.53
CA GLY A 155 13.92 -1.77 7.06
C GLY A 155 14.10 -3.18 6.52
#